data_AF-A0A2X2JEC6-F1
#
_entry.id   AF-A0A2X2JEC6-F1
#
_cell.length_a   1.000
_cell.length_b   1.000
_cell.length_c   1.000
_cell.angle_alpha   90.00
_cell.angle_beta   90.00
_cell.angle_gamma   90.00
#
_symmetry.space_group_name_H-M   'P 1'
#
loop_
_entity.id
_entity.type
_entity.pdbx_description
1 polymer ?
#
loop_
_entity_poly.entity_id
_entity_poly.type
_entity_poly.pdbx_seq_one_letter_code
_entity_poly.pdbx_strand_id
1 'polypeptide(L)'
;MKRRSTLLLTTIFGLLTTGMPMLSSAQRTQKPPLHGKHWMAITGKPLAATAGAQLFQQGGNAVDAACAMLAATCTMWDVLSWGGETQALIYHPKLKKVIAINALGVAPSGATVDFFRSKGYEFPPEYGPLAAVTPGTPGGLCYMLAHYGTKSLAEVLAPALEMAAGYPIDAQTATSIERGKDRIKEWPYSKKVFLVHEGKSWEAPEAGEVFVQQDLHKTLSKLVEAEKKALAAGKDRKAAIMAAYDRFYTGDIAGNTGVGMSQRLQSFVLDSLINPFNVVEPGKRPRVTLTPSMALKNGKPYLSFAVQGGDTQDQNLLQFFLNMVEFGMTPQQASEAANINSNQLWLSLGGTKTDDRKPRSGSLLLDKNTAPAIIEQLKKMGYSIQLGDRTSGPINAIYFDQQHRTLWGGSSNNGEDYGIGW
;
A
#
# COMPACT_ATOMS: atom_id res chain seq x y z
N MET A 1 -33.55 -73.02 47.73
CA MET A 1 -32.59 -71.88 47.67
C MET A 1 -31.92 -71.83 46.30
N LYS A 2 -32.33 -70.90 45.43
CA LYS A 2 -31.57 -70.41 44.27
C LYS A 2 -32.30 -69.18 43.73
N ARG A 3 -31.65 -68.01 43.87
CA ARG A 3 -32.13 -66.70 43.41
C ARG A 3 -32.33 -66.74 41.89
N ARG A 4 -33.49 -66.31 41.40
CA ARG A 4 -33.72 -65.97 39.98
C ARG A 4 -33.88 -64.46 39.90
N SER A 5 -32.93 -63.85 39.20
CA SER A 5 -32.84 -62.41 38.94
C SER A 5 -33.77 -62.07 37.77
N THR A 6 -34.75 -61.21 37.99
CA THR A 6 -35.61 -60.64 36.94
C THR A 6 -34.95 -59.36 36.46
N LEU A 7 -34.47 -59.35 35.21
CA LEU A 7 -33.91 -58.16 34.55
C LEU A 7 -35.09 -57.36 33.97
N LEU A 8 -35.32 -56.15 34.51
CA LEU A 8 -36.30 -55.20 34.00
C LEU A 8 -35.67 -54.43 32.81
N LEU A 9 -36.35 -54.43 31.66
CA LEU A 9 -36.01 -53.59 30.52
C LEU A 9 -36.32 -52.12 30.86
N THR A 10 -35.32 -51.26 30.92
CA THR A 10 -35.48 -49.81 31.06
C THR A 10 -35.32 -49.16 29.68
N THR A 11 -36.42 -48.65 29.13
CA THR A 11 -36.47 -47.90 27.87
C THR A 11 -35.78 -46.55 28.04
N ILE A 12 -34.66 -46.33 27.36
CA ILE A 12 -33.94 -45.04 27.33
C ILE A 12 -34.63 -44.12 26.32
N PHE A 13 -35.26 -43.05 26.82
CA PHE A 13 -35.67 -41.91 25.99
C PHE A 13 -34.42 -41.10 25.63
N GLY A 14 -33.98 -41.18 24.38
CA GLY A 14 -32.91 -40.33 23.86
C GLY A 14 -33.39 -38.89 23.72
N LEU A 15 -32.82 -37.97 24.51
CA LEU A 15 -32.89 -36.54 24.23
C LEU A 15 -32.17 -36.27 22.90
N LEU A 16 -32.93 -35.98 21.85
CA LEU A 16 -32.40 -35.26 20.69
C LEU A 16 -32.05 -33.84 21.16
N THR A 17 -30.80 -33.61 21.56
CA THR A 17 -30.24 -32.27 21.62
C THR A 17 -30.04 -31.80 20.18
N THR A 18 -31.04 -31.16 19.60
CA THR A 18 -30.87 -30.34 18.40
C THR A 18 -29.90 -29.22 18.78
N GLY A 19 -28.61 -29.41 18.49
CA GLY A 19 -27.64 -28.35 18.55
C GLY A 19 -28.09 -27.26 17.58
N MET A 20 -28.69 -26.20 18.10
CA MET A 20 -28.76 -24.95 17.35
C MET A 20 -27.33 -24.62 16.96
N PRO A 21 -27.00 -24.46 15.66
CA PRO A 21 -25.73 -23.90 15.31
C PRO A 21 -25.67 -22.56 16.03
N MET A 22 -24.64 -22.35 16.87
CA MET A 22 -24.29 -21.00 17.23
C MET A 22 -24.05 -20.29 15.91
N LEU A 23 -25.01 -19.49 15.48
CA LEU A 23 -24.80 -18.50 14.45
C LEU A 23 -23.70 -17.61 15.02
N SER A 24 -22.46 -17.93 14.68
CA SER A 24 -21.34 -17.02 14.89
C SER A 24 -21.79 -15.71 14.26
N SER A 25 -22.05 -14.71 15.10
CA SER A 25 -22.46 -13.42 14.59
C SER A 25 -21.31 -12.98 13.68
N ALA A 26 -21.58 -12.84 12.39
CA ALA A 26 -20.57 -12.38 11.45
C ALA A 26 -19.96 -11.09 12.01
N GLN A 27 -18.63 -10.97 11.91
CA GLN A 27 -17.90 -9.84 12.48
C GLN A 27 -18.61 -8.52 12.12
N ARG A 28 -18.94 -7.72 13.14
CA ARG A 28 -19.49 -6.37 12.92
C ARG A 28 -18.39 -5.52 12.31
N THR A 29 -18.68 -4.94 11.16
CA THR A 29 -17.78 -4.00 10.48
C THR A 29 -18.11 -2.56 10.86
N GLN A 30 -17.10 -1.70 10.88
CA GLN A 30 -17.25 -0.26 11.05
C GLN A 30 -17.81 0.40 9.79
N LYS A 31 -17.39 -0.09 8.62
CA LYS A 31 -17.89 0.35 7.32
C LYS A 31 -18.77 -0.74 6.70
N PRO A 32 -19.79 -0.40 5.91
CA PRO A 32 -20.49 -1.38 5.08
C PRO A 32 -19.61 -1.78 3.87
N PRO A 33 -19.79 -2.98 3.30
CA PRO A 33 -19.26 -3.27 1.97
C PRO A 33 -19.78 -2.26 0.94
N LEU A 34 -18.90 -1.79 0.06
CA LEU A 34 -19.31 -0.98 -1.09
C LEU A 34 -19.86 -1.90 -2.17
N HIS A 35 -20.85 -1.44 -2.93
CA HIS A 35 -21.36 -2.15 -4.10
C HIS A 35 -21.36 -1.23 -5.32
N GLY A 36 -20.94 -1.76 -6.47
CA GLY A 36 -20.98 -1.07 -7.75
C GLY A 36 -21.25 -2.04 -8.90
N LYS A 37 -21.61 -1.53 -10.06
CA LYS A 37 -21.87 -2.33 -11.27
C LYS A 37 -20.94 -1.98 -12.42
N HIS A 38 -20.52 -0.73 -12.50
CA HIS A 38 -19.78 -0.15 -13.60
C HIS A 38 -18.31 -0.02 -13.26
N TRP A 39 -18.00 0.55 -12.10
CA TRP A 39 -16.63 0.77 -11.66
C TRP A 39 -16.54 0.87 -10.14
N MET A 40 -15.30 0.75 -9.65
CA MET A 40 -14.97 0.90 -8.24
C MET A 40 -13.54 1.42 -8.10
N ALA A 41 -13.35 2.42 -7.23
CA ALA A 41 -12.07 3.03 -6.91
C ALA A 41 -11.89 3.03 -5.38
N ILE A 42 -10.84 2.37 -4.88
CA ILE A 42 -10.56 2.23 -3.44
C ILE A 42 -9.09 2.51 -3.18
N THR A 43 -8.78 3.34 -2.19
CA THR A 43 -7.40 3.72 -1.83
C THR A 43 -7.32 4.28 -0.40
N GLY A 44 -6.11 4.55 0.08
CA GLY A 44 -5.84 5.09 1.42
C GLY A 44 -6.26 6.53 1.67
N LYS A 45 -6.63 7.26 0.61
CA LYS A 45 -7.00 8.68 0.71
C LYS A 45 -8.31 8.98 -0.02
N PRO A 46 -9.31 9.59 0.65
CA PRO A 46 -10.61 9.88 0.03
C PRO A 46 -10.49 10.77 -1.22
N LEU A 47 -9.65 11.81 -1.18
CA LEU A 47 -9.42 12.68 -2.34
C LEU A 47 -8.82 11.93 -3.54
N ALA A 48 -7.97 10.93 -3.29
CA ALA A 48 -7.45 10.10 -4.36
C ALA A 48 -8.53 9.16 -4.93
N ALA A 49 -9.41 8.58 -4.10
CA ALA A 49 -10.56 7.83 -4.60
C ALA A 49 -11.48 8.70 -5.47
N THR A 50 -11.69 9.96 -5.08
CA THR A 50 -12.42 10.95 -5.87
C THR A 50 -11.74 11.24 -7.21
N ALA A 51 -10.42 11.40 -7.25
CA ALA A 51 -9.67 11.54 -8.50
C ALA A 51 -9.93 10.35 -9.45
N GLY A 52 -9.83 9.12 -8.94
CA GLY A 52 -10.16 7.91 -9.73
C GLY A 52 -11.61 7.90 -10.24
N ALA A 53 -12.57 8.26 -9.39
CA ALA A 53 -13.98 8.35 -9.74
C ALA A 53 -14.24 9.39 -10.84
N GLN A 54 -13.59 10.56 -10.78
CA GLN A 54 -13.68 11.59 -11.83
C GLN A 54 -13.24 11.05 -13.19
N LEU A 55 -12.13 10.31 -13.22
CA LEU A 55 -11.63 9.73 -14.48
C LEU A 55 -12.60 8.67 -15.03
N PHE A 56 -13.23 7.86 -14.18
CA PHE A 56 -14.29 6.96 -14.63
C PHE A 56 -15.51 7.71 -15.18
N GLN A 57 -15.96 8.78 -14.52
CA GLN A 57 -17.08 9.62 -14.98
C GLN A 57 -16.78 10.29 -16.33
N GLN A 58 -15.51 10.58 -16.60
CA GLN A 58 -15.04 11.14 -17.86
C GLN A 58 -14.77 10.08 -18.94
N GLY A 59 -15.19 8.82 -18.73
CA GLY A 59 -15.05 7.72 -19.69
C GLY A 59 -13.64 7.10 -19.73
N GLY A 60 -12.82 7.34 -18.72
CA GLY A 60 -11.55 6.65 -18.51
C GLY A 60 -11.76 5.20 -18.09
N ASN A 61 -10.71 4.38 -18.26
CA ASN A 61 -10.70 3.00 -17.82
C ASN A 61 -10.06 2.85 -16.42
N ALA A 62 -9.97 1.62 -15.92
CA ALA A 62 -9.40 1.34 -14.60
C ALA A 62 -7.92 1.73 -14.45
N VAL A 63 -7.16 1.76 -15.55
CA VAL A 63 -5.76 2.22 -15.54
C VAL A 63 -5.70 3.74 -15.46
N ASP A 64 -6.55 4.46 -16.20
CA ASP A 64 -6.63 5.92 -16.09
C ASP A 64 -7.00 6.35 -14.66
N ALA A 65 -8.01 5.71 -14.07
CA ALA A 65 -8.42 5.94 -12.70
C ALA A 65 -7.30 5.60 -11.70
N ALA A 66 -6.62 4.46 -11.84
CA ALA A 66 -5.50 4.08 -10.98
C ALA A 66 -4.32 5.04 -11.10
N CYS A 67 -4.00 5.54 -12.29
CA CYS A 67 -2.94 6.54 -12.48
C CYS A 67 -3.31 7.88 -11.83
N ALA A 68 -4.58 8.32 -11.91
CA ALA A 68 -5.03 9.55 -11.25
C ALA A 68 -5.04 9.41 -9.72
N MET A 69 -5.48 8.26 -9.21
CA MET A 69 -5.40 7.91 -7.78
C MET A 69 -3.94 7.93 -7.30
N LEU A 70 -3.03 7.29 -8.04
CA LEU A 70 -1.60 7.27 -7.72
C LEU A 70 -1.02 8.68 -7.69
N ALA A 71 -1.30 9.50 -8.72
CA ALA A 71 -0.83 10.88 -8.79
C ALA A 71 -1.34 11.72 -7.62
N ALA A 72 -2.62 11.63 -7.29
CA ALA A 72 -3.24 12.33 -6.17
C ALA A 72 -2.62 11.91 -4.82
N THR A 73 -2.50 10.60 -4.57
CA THR A 73 -1.90 10.10 -3.32
C THR A 73 -0.42 10.50 -3.20
N CYS A 74 0.36 10.48 -4.29
CA CYS A 74 1.74 10.98 -4.29
C CYS A 74 1.86 12.47 -3.96
N THR A 75 0.85 13.26 -4.30
CA THR A 75 0.77 14.68 -3.94
C THR A 75 0.38 14.87 -2.47
N MET A 76 -0.37 13.95 -1.86
CA MET A 76 -0.81 14.09 -0.47
C MET A 76 0.25 13.80 0.59
N TRP A 77 1.45 13.34 0.20
CA TRP A 77 2.49 12.86 1.13
C TRP A 77 1.99 11.82 2.13
N ASP A 78 1.21 10.86 1.61
CA ASP A 78 0.87 9.64 2.33
C ASP A 78 2.11 8.71 2.40
N VAL A 79 1.93 7.41 2.60
CA VAL A 79 3.02 6.40 2.57
C VAL A 79 3.77 6.28 1.23
N LEU A 80 3.48 7.15 0.25
CA LEU A 80 4.03 7.13 -1.10
C LEU A 80 4.23 8.54 -1.65
N SER A 81 5.23 8.69 -2.52
CA SER A 81 5.64 9.98 -3.09
C SER A 81 5.97 9.84 -4.58
N TRP A 82 6.08 10.97 -5.27
CA TRP A 82 6.55 11.02 -6.65
C TRP A 82 7.98 10.49 -6.84
N GLY A 83 8.83 10.55 -5.81
CA GLY A 83 10.17 9.97 -5.85
C GLY A 83 10.25 8.51 -5.41
N GLY A 84 9.10 7.89 -5.11
CA GLY A 84 8.96 6.50 -4.66
C GLY A 84 9.00 5.47 -5.79
N GLU A 85 8.47 4.28 -5.50
CA GLU A 85 8.30 3.19 -6.47
C GLU A 85 6.85 2.74 -6.58
N THR A 86 6.52 2.11 -7.70
CA THR A 86 5.18 1.57 -7.94
C THR A 86 5.29 0.14 -8.48
N GLN A 87 4.43 -0.74 -7.99
CA GLN A 87 4.19 -2.05 -8.55
C GLN A 87 2.72 -2.15 -8.89
N ALA A 88 2.37 -2.75 -10.03
CA ALA A 88 0.97 -2.92 -10.41
C ALA A 88 0.71 -4.27 -11.06
N LEU A 89 -0.48 -4.81 -10.83
CA LEU A 89 -1.04 -5.95 -11.56
C LEU A 89 -2.29 -5.49 -12.31
N ILE A 90 -2.24 -5.60 -13.64
CA ILE A 90 -3.32 -5.18 -14.53
C ILE A 90 -3.91 -6.42 -15.18
N TYR A 91 -5.18 -6.72 -14.94
CA TYR A 91 -5.88 -7.72 -15.73
C TYR A 91 -6.26 -7.14 -17.10
N HIS A 92 -5.69 -7.69 -18.16
CA HIS A 92 -5.99 -7.26 -19.52
C HIS A 92 -7.15 -8.09 -20.11
N PRO A 93 -8.36 -7.51 -20.30
CA PRO A 93 -9.56 -8.28 -20.62
C PRO A 93 -9.51 -8.98 -21.99
N LYS A 94 -8.88 -8.35 -23.00
CA LYS A 94 -8.71 -8.97 -24.33
C LYS A 94 -7.71 -10.13 -24.32
N LEU A 95 -6.58 -9.96 -23.64
CA LEU A 95 -5.53 -10.98 -23.53
C LEU A 95 -5.89 -12.08 -22.53
N LYS A 96 -6.82 -11.82 -21.60
CA LYS A 96 -7.17 -12.68 -20.46
C LYS A 96 -5.93 -13.07 -19.63
N LYS A 97 -5.05 -12.10 -19.44
CA LYS A 97 -3.78 -12.25 -18.70
C LYS A 97 -3.62 -11.14 -17.69
N VAL A 98 -2.91 -11.44 -16.61
CA VAL A 98 -2.42 -10.43 -15.67
C VAL A 98 -1.07 -9.94 -16.19
N ILE A 99 -0.92 -8.63 -16.27
CA ILE A 99 0.30 -7.93 -16.65
C ILE A 99 0.88 -7.34 -15.38
N ALA A 100 2.10 -7.73 -15.03
CA ALA A 100 2.86 -7.14 -13.94
C ALA A 100 3.70 -5.97 -14.44
N ILE A 101 3.57 -4.82 -13.79
CA ILE A 101 4.40 -3.64 -14.02
C ILE A 101 5.35 -3.49 -12.84
N ASN A 102 6.64 -3.64 -13.12
CA ASN A 102 7.70 -3.44 -12.17
C ASN A 102 8.32 -2.05 -12.37
N ALA A 103 7.77 -1.05 -11.68
CA ALA A 103 8.34 0.30 -11.62
C ALA A 103 9.12 0.49 -10.31
N LEU A 104 10.02 -0.47 -10.04
CA LEU A 104 11.01 -0.41 -8.97
C LEU A 104 12.33 0.17 -9.51
N GLY A 105 12.83 1.18 -8.79
CA GLY A 105 14.12 1.79 -9.00
C GLY A 105 15.30 0.84 -8.83
N VAL A 106 16.45 1.27 -9.33
CA VAL A 106 17.73 0.57 -9.16
C VAL A 106 18.65 1.36 -8.23
N ALA A 107 19.59 0.66 -7.61
CA ALA A 107 20.69 1.25 -6.87
C ALA A 107 21.53 2.16 -7.81
N PRO A 108 21.85 3.40 -7.41
CA PRO A 108 22.72 4.28 -8.18
C PRO A 108 24.10 3.68 -8.44
N SER A 109 24.82 4.17 -9.46
CA SER A 109 26.13 3.62 -9.86
C SER A 109 27.20 3.67 -8.75
N GLY A 110 27.09 4.62 -7.81
CA GLY A 110 27.97 4.73 -6.64
C GLY A 110 27.54 3.91 -5.41
N ALA A 111 26.40 3.22 -5.46
CA ALA A 111 25.90 2.44 -4.35
C ALA A 111 26.56 1.05 -4.32
N THR A 112 27.70 0.95 -3.64
CA THR A 112 28.45 -0.31 -3.44
C THR A 112 28.58 -0.65 -1.96
N VAL A 113 28.85 -1.93 -1.66
CA VAL A 113 29.13 -2.37 -0.30
C VAL A 113 30.26 -1.55 0.34
N ASP A 114 31.37 -1.35 -0.38
CA ASP A 114 32.53 -0.60 0.11
C ASP A 114 32.21 0.87 0.38
N PHE A 115 31.37 1.49 -0.46
CA PHE A 115 30.94 2.87 -0.24
C PHE A 115 30.18 3.01 1.08
N PHE A 116 29.22 2.12 1.36
CA PHE A 116 28.46 2.19 2.61
C PHE A 116 29.32 1.84 3.83
N ARG A 117 30.15 0.79 3.73
CA ARG A 117 31.05 0.38 4.83
C ARG A 117 32.08 1.45 5.15
N SER A 118 32.64 2.14 4.16
CA SER A 118 33.60 3.25 4.40
C SER A 118 32.97 4.44 5.14
N LYS A 119 31.64 4.53 5.16
CA LYS A 119 30.86 5.51 5.95
C LYS A 119 30.37 4.97 7.29
N GLY A 120 30.74 3.74 7.67
CA GLY A 120 30.37 3.11 8.93
C GLY A 120 28.95 2.53 8.98
N TYR A 121 28.31 2.33 7.82
CA TYR A 121 26.99 1.71 7.75
C TYR A 121 27.05 0.18 7.78
N GLU A 122 26.12 -0.46 8.51
CA GLU A 122 25.86 -1.90 8.44
C GLU A 122 24.78 -2.24 7.39
N PHE A 123 23.88 -1.28 7.15
CA PHE A 123 22.87 -1.29 6.09
C PHE A 123 22.80 0.10 5.46
N PRO A 124 22.38 0.25 4.18
CA PRO A 124 22.08 1.57 3.66
C PRO A 124 21.10 2.31 4.57
N PRO A 125 21.29 3.62 4.78
CA PRO A 125 20.58 4.35 5.82
C PRO A 125 19.08 4.45 5.56
N GLU A 126 18.31 4.69 6.61
CA GLU A 126 16.85 4.86 6.54
C GLU A 126 16.45 6.20 5.89
N TYR A 127 17.25 7.25 6.09
CA TYR A 127 16.91 8.61 5.70
C TYR A 127 18.02 9.27 4.87
N GLY A 128 17.66 10.35 4.21
CA GLY A 128 18.58 11.16 3.40
C GLY A 128 18.83 10.59 2.01
N PRO A 129 19.66 11.27 1.20
CA PRO A 129 19.84 10.94 -0.22
C PRO A 129 20.48 9.56 -0.44
N LEU A 130 21.23 9.06 0.54
CA LEU A 130 21.84 7.73 0.49
C LEU A 130 20.84 6.58 0.66
N ALA A 131 19.59 6.87 1.05
CA ALA A 131 18.52 5.89 1.15
C ALA A 131 17.77 5.69 -0.19
N ALA A 132 18.05 6.50 -1.20
CA ALA A 132 17.27 6.55 -2.43
C ALA A 132 17.76 5.56 -3.50
N VAL A 133 16.79 4.93 -4.17
CA VAL A 133 16.96 4.34 -5.51
C VAL A 133 16.48 5.33 -6.57
N THR A 134 16.71 5.03 -7.85
CA THR A 134 16.11 5.80 -8.94
C THR A 134 14.58 5.82 -8.81
N PRO A 135 13.90 6.99 -8.86
CA PRO A 135 12.44 7.04 -8.74
C PRO A 135 11.73 6.16 -9.77
N GLY A 136 10.81 5.32 -9.30
CA GLY A 136 10.06 4.40 -10.15
C GLY A 136 8.65 4.89 -10.47
N THR A 137 8.00 5.59 -9.54
CA THR A 137 6.60 6.02 -9.66
C THR A 137 6.28 6.84 -10.92
N PRO A 138 7.04 7.90 -11.29
CA PRO A 138 6.71 8.72 -12.45
C PRO A 138 6.76 7.92 -13.74
N GLY A 139 7.80 7.10 -13.89
CA GLY A 139 7.97 6.22 -15.03
C GLY A 139 6.92 5.12 -15.10
N GLY A 140 6.58 4.51 -13.96
CA GLY A 140 5.52 3.52 -13.85
C GLY A 140 4.16 4.09 -14.26
N LEU A 141 3.80 5.27 -13.75
CA LEU A 141 2.57 5.97 -14.11
C LEU A 141 2.50 6.25 -15.61
N CYS A 142 3.54 6.87 -16.18
CA CYS A 142 3.59 7.18 -17.61
C CYS A 142 3.49 5.90 -18.45
N TYR A 143 4.23 4.85 -18.10
CA TYR A 143 4.21 3.58 -18.83
C TYR A 143 2.83 2.90 -18.77
N MET A 144 2.21 2.82 -17.59
CA MET A 144 0.87 2.26 -17.43
C MET A 144 -0.15 3.02 -18.28
N LEU A 145 -0.14 4.35 -18.18
CA LEU A 145 -1.07 5.21 -18.91
C LEU A 145 -0.88 5.07 -20.43
N ALA A 146 0.35 5.16 -20.92
CA ALA A 146 0.67 5.12 -22.34
C ALA A 146 0.31 3.78 -22.99
N HIS A 147 0.44 2.67 -22.27
CA HIS A 147 0.22 1.32 -22.81
C HIS A 147 -1.17 0.75 -22.54
N TYR A 148 -1.81 1.11 -21.42
CA TYR A 148 -3.04 0.47 -20.96
C TYR A 148 -4.16 1.44 -20.59
N GLY A 149 -3.88 2.74 -20.46
CA GLY A 149 -4.91 3.78 -20.30
C GLY A 149 -5.45 4.30 -21.64
N THR A 150 -6.47 5.15 -21.58
CA THR A 150 -7.06 5.83 -22.73
C THR A 150 -6.97 7.36 -22.65
N LYS A 151 -6.64 7.93 -21.48
CA LYS A 151 -6.61 9.37 -21.22
C LYS A 151 -5.24 10.00 -21.45
N SER A 152 -5.20 11.31 -21.71
CA SER A 152 -3.93 12.05 -21.74
C SER A 152 -3.30 12.13 -20.35
N LEU A 153 -1.98 12.37 -20.29
CA LEU A 153 -1.30 12.67 -19.04
C LEU A 153 -1.85 13.95 -18.41
N ALA A 154 -2.18 14.95 -19.22
CA ALA A 154 -2.85 16.17 -18.76
C ALA A 154 -4.16 15.88 -18.00
N GLU A 155 -5.04 15.02 -18.53
CA GLU A 155 -6.30 14.63 -17.87
C GLU A 155 -6.03 13.86 -16.57
N VAL A 156 -5.08 12.93 -16.58
CA VAL A 156 -4.76 12.09 -15.42
C VAL A 156 -4.07 12.86 -14.30
N LEU A 157 -3.22 13.84 -14.63
CA LEU A 157 -2.52 14.67 -13.65
C LEU A 157 -3.33 15.88 -13.19
N ALA A 158 -4.47 16.20 -13.82
CA ALA A 158 -5.27 17.37 -13.46
C ALA A 158 -5.63 17.42 -11.96
N PRO A 159 -6.11 16.33 -11.31
CA PRO A 159 -6.39 16.36 -9.87
C PRO A 159 -5.13 16.60 -9.03
N ALA A 160 -4.01 15.97 -9.40
CA ALA A 160 -2.74 16.13 -8.68
C ALA A 160 -2.16 17.55 -8.83
N LEU A 161 -2.36 18.20 -9.98
CA LEU A 161 -1.99 19.60 -10.22
C LEU A 161 -2.84 20.56 -9.39
N GLU A 162 -4.16 20.35 -9.37
CA GLU A 162 -5.08 21.13 -8.53
C GLU A 162 -4.69 21.02 -7.05
N MET A 163 -4.46 19.79 -6.59
CA MET A 163 -4.03 19.56 -5.21
C MET A 163 -2.66 20.19 -4.93
N ALA A 164 -1.68 20.08 -5.83
CA ALA A 164 -0.37 20.71 -5.61
C ALA A 164 -0.48 22.26 -5.53
N ALA A 165 -1.48 22.87 -6.18
CA ALA A 165 -1.79 24.29 -6.04
C ALA A 165 -2.42 24.64 -4.68
N GLY A 166 -3.17 23.71 -4.08
CA GLY A 166 -3.68 23.78 -2.72
C GLY A 166 -4.78 22.76 -2.44
N TYR A 167 -4.73 22.09 -1.29
CA TYR A 167 -5.83 21.23 -0.80
C TYR A 167 -5.93 21.26 0.72
N PRO A 168 -7.12 21.01 1.32
CA PRO A 168 -7.24 20.88 2.77
C PRO A 168 -6.51 19.61 3.23
N ILE A 169 -5.44 19.78 4.00
CA ILE A 169 -4.64 18.66 4.51
C ILE A 169 -5.38 17.92 5.62
N ASP A 170 -5.23 16.61 5.63
CA ASP A 170 -5.87 15.76 6.62
C ASP A 170 -5.13 15.73 7.97
N ALA A 171 -5.87 15.37 9.03
CA ALA A 171 -5.36 15.40 10.39
C ALA A 171 -4.24 14.38 10.63
N GLN A 172 -4.31 13.21 9.97
CA GLN A 172 -3.31 12.15 10.14
C GLN A 172 -1.95 12.59 9.59
N THR A 173 -1.93 13.15 8.38
CA THR A 173 -0.74 13.65 7.69
C THR A 173 -0.18 14.86 8.43
N ALA A 174 -1.01 15.85 8.77
CA ALA A 174 -0.62 17.02 9.55
C ALA A 174 0.07 16.63 10.88
N THR A 175 -0.55 15.72 11.64
CA THR A 175 0.00 15.20 12.90
C THR A 175 1.30 14.41 12.66
N SER A 176 1.42 13.69 11.55
CA SER A 176 2.65 12.97 11.20
C SER A 176 3.80 13.92 10.91
N ILE A 177 3.54 15.01 10.18
CA ILE A 177 4.52 16.06 9.92
C ILE A 177 4.98 16.70 11.23
N GLU A 178 4.04 17.09 12.10
CA GLU A 178 4.36 17.72 13.38
C GLU A 178 5.23 16.81 14.26
N ARG A 179 4.86 15.53 14.39
CA ARG A 179 5.66 14.55 15.14
C ARG A 179 7.07 14.39 14.57
N GLY A 180 7.25 14.61 13.26
CA GLY A 180 8.53 14.52 12.57
C GLY A 180 9.30 15.84 12.48
N LYS A 181 8.80 16.95 13.05
CA LYS A 181 9.31 18.30 12.76
C LYS A 181 10.79 18.49 13.02
N ASP A 182 11.34 17.88 14.08
CA ASP A 182 12.74 18.07 14.44
C ASP A 182 13.67 17.50 13.37
N ARG A 183 13.32 16.35 12.80
CA ARG A 183 14.05 15.79 11.66
C ARG A 183 13.81 16.62 10.38
N ILE A 184 12.59 17.06 10.15
CA ILE A 184 12.25 17.90 8.97
C ILE A 184 13.07 19.20 8.98
N LYS A 185 13.35 19.79 10.16
CA LYS A 185 14.19 20.99 10.31
C LYS A 185 15.63 20.77 9.84
N GLU A 186 16.14 19.55 9.84
CA GLU A 186 17.47 19.22 9.31
C GLU A 186 17.54 19.36 7.78
N TRP A 187 16.39 19.42 7.09
CA TRP A 187 16.29 19.43 5.64
C TRP A 187 15.70 20.74 5.13
N PRO A 188 16.53 21.69 4.63
CA PRO A 188 16.07 23.03 4.26
C PRO A 188 14.90 23.06 3.28
N TYR A 189 14.91 22.16 2.29
CA TYR A 189 13.85 22.03 1.29
C TYR A 189 12.54 21.53 1.90
N SER A 190 12.61 20.51 2.76
CA SER A 190 11.44 19.93 3.42
C SER A 190 10.85 20.88 4.45
N LYS A 191 11.69 21.55 5.25
CA LYS A 191 11.26 22.56 6.22
C LYS A 191 10.34 23.60 5.58
N LYS A 192 10.75 24.16 4.43
CA LYS A 192 10.00 25.19 3.71
C LYS A 192 8.61 24.73 3.24
N VAL A 193 8.47 23.44 2.94
CA VAL A 193 7.20 22.88 2.44
C VAL A 193 6.30 22.47 3.61
N PHE A 194 6.86 21.78 4.60
CA PHE A 194 6.06 21.09 5.63
C PHE A 194 5.88 21.84 6.93
N LEU A 195 6.74 22.82 7.26
CA LEU A 195 6.65 23.58 8.50
C LEU A 195 6.18 25.01 8.20
N VAL A 196 4.87 25.14 7.96
CA VAL A 196 4.22 26.38 7.49
C VAL A 196 4.03 27.43 8.60
N HIS A 197 4.13 27.03 9.87
CA HIS A 197 3.98 27.90 11.04
C HIS A 197 5.29 28.06 11.82
N GLU A 198 6.38 28.43 11.13
CA GLU A 198 7.71 28.53 11.73
C GLU A 198 7.72 29.35 13.04
N GLY A 199 8.35 28.79 14.08
CA GLY A 199 8.49 29.42 15.39
C GLY A 199 7.28 29.27 16.33
N LYS A 200 6.18 28.65 15.88
CA LYS A 200 5.07 28.28 16.78
C LYS A 200 5.34 26.95 17.49
N SER A 201 4.55 26.64 18.53
CA SER A 201 4.63 25.35 19.22
C SER A 201 4.23 24.18 18.32
N TRP A 202 3.26 24.41 17.43
CA TRP A 202 2.85 23.54 16.33
C TRP A 202 3.29 24.18 15.01
N GLU A 203 4.23 23.56 14.30
CA GLU A 203 4.86 24.15 13.10
C GLU A 203 4.32 23.56 11.80
N ALA A 204 3.80 22.32 11.84
CA ALA A 204 3.11 21.70 10.71
C ALA A 204 1.77 22.39 10.40
N PRO A 205 1.17 22.20 9.22
CA PRO A 205 -0.21 22.63 8.97
C PRO A 205 -1.19 22.07 9.99
N GLU A 206 -2.30 22.77 10.20
CA GLU A 206 -3.44 22.24 10.95
C GLU A 206 -4.39 21.45 10.04
N ALA A 207 -5.17 20.53 10.61
CA ALA A 207 -6.16 19.78 9.84
C ALA A 207 -7.17 20.72 9.17
N GLY A 208 -7.40 20.55 7.87
CA GLY A 208 -8.25 21.41 7.05
C GLY A 208 -7.56 22.67 6.52
N GLU A 209 -6.34 22.98 6.97
CA GLU A 209 -5.55 24.08 6.40
C GLU A 209 -5.19 23.79 4.94
N VAL A 210 -5.19 24.84 4.11
CA VAL A 210 -4.81 24.70 2.70
C VAL A 210 -3.30 24.49 2.61
N PHE A 211 -2.91 23.26 2.29
CA PHE A 211 -1.52 22.87 2.08
C PHE A 211 -1.13 22.99 0.62
N VAL A 212 -0.01 23.67 0.36
CA VAL A 212 0.41 24.12 -0.97
C VAL A 212 1.80 23.59 -1.32
N GLN A 213 1.99 23.10 -2.53
CA GLN A 213 3.25 22.52 -3.01
C GLN A 213 3.62 23.06 -4.41
N GLN A 214 4.01 24.33 -4.44
CA GLN A 214 4.31 25.04 -5.70
C GLN A 214 5.41 24.39 -6.54
N ASP A 215 6.46 23.86 -5.91
CA ASP A 215 7.55 23.22 -6.64
C ASP A 215 7.13 21.87 -7.24
N LEU A 216 6.29 21.11 -6.54
CA LEU A 216 5.69 19.90 -7.10
C LEU A 216 4.75 20.24 -8.26
N HIS A 217 3.91 21.27 -8.11
CA HIS A 217 3.06 21.75 -9.20
C HIS A 217 3.88 22.06 -10.46
N LYS A 218 4.98 22.82 -10.35
CA LYS A 218 5.86 23.13 -11.48
C LYS A 218 6.43 21.85 -12.11
N THR A 219 6.86 20.89 -11.31
CA THR A 219 7.37 19.61 -11.79
C THR A 219 6.32 18.84 -12.59
N LEU A 220 5.09 18.72 -12.07
CA LEU A 220 4.00 18.05 -12.78
C LEU A 220 3.59 18.80 -14.06
N SER A 221 3.60 20.14 -14.03
CA SER A 221 3.33 20.97 -15.22
C SER A 221 4.33 20.70 -16.33
N LYS A 222 5.63 20.57 -16.01
CA LYS A 222 6.68 20.23 -17.00
C LYS A 222 6.44 18.88 -17.68
N LEU A 223 5.86 17.91 -16.98
CA LEU A 223 5.49 16.62 -17.58
C LEU A 223 4.34 16.78 -18.58
N VAL A 224 3.31 17.55 -18.22
CA VAL A 224 2.18 17.88 -19.11
C VAL A 224 2.66 18.71 -20.33
N GLU A 225 3.57 19.65 -20.13
CA GLU A 225 4.17 20.44 -21.22
C GLU A 225 4.96 19.56 -22.19
N ALA A 226 5.70 18.58 -21.70
CA ALA A 226 6.43 17.63 -22.53
C ALA A 226 5.48 16.79 -23.40
N GLU A 227 4.37 16.29 -22.83
CA GLU A 227 3.31 15.62 -23.59
C GLU A 227 2.74 16.55 -24.67
N LYS A 228 2.31 17.76 -24.30
CA LYS A 228 1.72 18.73 -25.22
C LYS A 228 2.67 19.10 -26.38
N LYS A 229 3.95 19.30 -26.08
CA LYS A 229 4.97 19.60 -27.10
C LYS A 229 5.15 18.44 -28.07
N ALA A 230 5.15 17.20 -27.58
CA ALA A 230 5.25 16.02 -28.43
C ALA A 230 4.01 15.85 -29.32
N LEU A 231 2.80 16.07 -28.79
CA LEU A 231 1.55 16.08 -29.58
C LEU A 231 1.58 17.15 -30.66
N ALA A 232 2.00 18.38 -30.32
CA ALA A 232 2.13 19.48 -31.28
C ALA A 232 3.16 19.18 -32.38
N ALA A 233 4.15 18.33 -32.10
CA ALA A 233 5.12 17.82 -33.08
C ALA A 233 4.60 16.60 -33.88
N GLY A 234 3.32 16.26 -33.78
CA GLY A 234 2.68 15.19 -34.55
C GLY A 234 2.92 13.78 -33.99
N LYS A 235 3.41 13.64 -32.76
CA LYS A 235 3.53 12.33 -32.10
C LYS A 235 2.14 11.83 -31.68
N ASP A 236 1.97 10.50 -31.69
CA ASP A 236 0.77 9.89 -31.14
C ASP A 236 0.73 10.00 -29.60
N ARG A 237 -0.43 9.67 -28.99
CA ARG A 237 -0.64 9.72 -27.54
C ARG A 237 0.43 8.96 -26.76
N LYS A 238 0.77 7.75 -27.21
CA LYS A 238 1.72 6.89 -26.49
C LYS A 238 3.11 7.53 -26.49
N ALA A 239 3.60 7.95 -27.65
CA ALA A 239 4.88 8.62 -27.79
C ALA A 239 4.91 9.96 -27.04
N ALA A 240 3.80 10.69 -26.98
CA ALA A 240 3.70 11.93 -26.22
C ALA A 240 3.79 11.72 -24.70
N ILE A 241 3.10 10.71 -24.15
CA ILE A 241 3.23 10.36 -22.73
C ILE A 241 4.65 9.86 -22.42
N MET A 242 5.27 9.11 -23.34
CA MET A 242 6.67 8.68 -23.17
C MET A 242 7.66 9.85 -23.27
N ALA A 243 7.34 10.95 -23.96
CA ALA A 243 8.16 12.17 -23.89
C ALA A 243 8.12 12.81 -22.50
N ALA A 244 6.99 12.69 -21.77
CA ALA A 244 6.92 13.11 -20.37
C ALA A 244 7.72 12.17 -19.45
N TYR A 245 7.71 10.85 -19.73
CA TYR A 245 8.62 9.90 -19.08
C TYR A 245 10.08 10.35 -19.24
N ASP A 246 10.52 10.61 -20.47
CA ASP A 246 11.90 11.03 -20.75
C ASP A 246 12.22 12.35 -20.05
N ARG A 247 11.29 13.32 -20.09
CA ARG A 247 11.44 14.61 -19.41
C ARG A 247 11.72 14.47 -17.91
N PHE A 248 11.14 13.48 -17.24
CA PHE A 248 11.44 13.23 -15.84
C PHE A 248 12.89 12.76 -15.67
N TYR A 249 13.29 11.71 -16.39
CA TYR A 249 14.60 11.05 -16.17
C TYR A 249 15.80 11.77 -16.78
N THR A 250 15.61 12.63 -17.78
CA THR A 250 16.69 13.45 -18.36
C THR A 250 16.65 14.90 -17.87
N GLY A 251 15.71 15.23 -16.99
CA GLY A 251 15.53 16.58 -16.45
C GLY A 251 15.86 16.68 -14.97
N ASP A 252 15.25 17.66 -14.32
CA ASP A 252 15.33 17.86 -12.87
C ASP A 252 14.45 16.86 -12.11
N ILE A 253 15.07 16.03 -11.25
CA ILE A 253 14.38 15.02 -10.42
C ILE A 253 14.35 15.36 -8.92
N ALA A 254 15.28 16.19 -8.44
CA ALA A 254 15.45 16.50 -7.01
C ALA A 254 15.86 17.97 -6.79
N GLY A 255 15.93 18.40 -5.53
CA GLY A 255 16.18 19.80 -5.16
C GLY A 255 14.87 20.57 -5.05
N ASN A 256 14.73 21.67 -5.78
CA ASN A 256 13.53 22.52 -5.78
C ASN A 256 12.41 21.97 -6.70
N THR A 257 12.22 20.65 -6.72
CA THR A 257 11.22 19.97 -7.56
C THR A 257 9.96 19.58 -6.80
N GLY A 258 9.98 19.62 -5.47
CA GLY A 258 8.91 19.09 -4.62
C GLY A 258 8.78 17.56 -4.66
N VAL A 259 9.73 16.86 -5.30
CA VAL A 259 9.73 15.40 -5.38
C VAL A 259 10.41 14.80 -4.15
N GLY A 260 9.63 14.12 -3.31
CA GLY A 260 10.15 13.36 -2.16
C GLY A 260 10.84 12.07 -2.57
N MET A 261 12.15 11.99 -2.38
CA MET A 261 12.93 10.81 -2.77
C MET A 261 12.64 9.60 -1.87
N SER A 262 12.65 8.42 -2.49
CA SER A 262 12.47 7.15 -1.79
C SER A 262 13.54 6.86 -0.75
N GLN A 263 13.23 5.93 0.14
CA GLN A 263 14.14 5.34 1.12
C GLN A 263 14.39 3.84 0.86
N ARG A 264 14.05 3.35 -0.34
CA ARG A 264 14.06 1.91 -0.65
C ARG A 264 15.43 1.25 -0.64
N LEU A 265 16.51 2.02 -0.79
CA LEU A 265 17.86 1.46 -0.78
C LEU A 265 18.18 0.77 0.55
N GLN A 266 17.54 1.19 1.65
CA GLN A 266 17.68 0.56 2.97
C GLN A 266 17.33 -0.92 2.99
N SER A 267 16.57 -1.42 2.01
CA SER A 267 16.19 -2.83 1.92
C SER A 267 17.30 -3.74 1.42
N PHE A 268 18.39 -3.20 0.85
CA PHE A 268 19.59 -3.99 0.57
C PHE A 268 20.32 -4.37 1.87
N VAL A 269 21.11 -5.44 1.78
CA VAL A 269 22.11 -5.78 2.80
C VAL A 269 23.52 -5.44 2.30
N LEU A 270 24.45 -5.26 3.24
CA LEU A 270 25.88 -5.10 2.93
C LEU A 270 26.67 -6.39 3.17
N ASP A 271 26.03 -7.42 3.72
CA ASP A 271 26.64 -8.70 4.07
C ASP A 271 25.87 -9.85 3.41
N SER A 272 26.59 -10.64 2.61
CA SER A 272 26.04 -11.80 1.91
C SER A 272 25.66 -12.93 2.86
N LEU A 273 26.17 -12.95 4.10
CA LEU A 273 25.75 -13.90 5.13
C LEU A 273 24.32 -13.65 5.61
N ILE A 274 23.84 -12.40 5.52
CA ILE A 274 22.44 -12.05 5.83
C ILE A 274 21.55 -12.44 4.65
N ASN A 275 21.90 -12.02 3.44
CA ASN A 275 21.20 -12.39 2.22
C ASN A 275 22.11 -12.24 0.99
N PRO A 276 22.57 -13.35 0.38
CA PRO A 276 23.51 -13.29 -0.74
C PRO A 276 22.88 -12.71 -2.02
N PHE A 277 21.56 -12.81 -2.18
CA PHE A 277 20.85 -12.37 -3.38
C PHE A 277 20.50 -10.88 -3.34
N ASN A 278 20.50 -10.28 -2.15
CA ASN A 278 20.08 -8.90 -1.93
C ASN A 278 21.20 -8.00 -1.39
N VAL A 279 22.46 -8.36 -1.67
CA VAL A 279 23.60 -7.46 -1.47
C VAL A 279 23.49 -6.26 -2.41
N VAL A 280 23.79 -5.05 -1.94
CA VAL A 280 23.76 -3.83 -2.76
C VAL A 280 24.81 -3.88 -3.87
N GLU A 281 24.36 -3.64 -5.10
CA GLU A 281 25.20 -3.59 -6.29
C GLU A 281 24.68 -2.50 -7.24
N PRO A 282 25.57 -1.74 -7.91
CA PRO A 282 25.17 -0.76 -8.92
C PRO A 282 24.19 -1.33 -9.95
N GLY A 283 23.09 -0.62 -10.22
CA GLY A 283 22.07 -1.02 -11.20
C GLY A 283 21.14 -2.16 -10.76
N LYS A 284 21.34 -2.72 -9.56
CA LYS A 284 20.48 -3.76 -9.00
C LYS A 284 19.20 -3.18 -8.43
N ARG A 285 18.10 -3.93 -8.51
CA ARG A 285 16.86 -3.61 -7.79
C ARG A 285 16.90 -4.23 -6.38
N PRO A 286 16.51 -3.49 -5.33
CA PRO A 286 16.41 -4.08 -4.00
C PRO A 286 15.30 -5.13 -3.97
N ARG A 287 15.41 -6.12 -3.08
CA ARG A 287 14.23 -6.83 -2.60
C ARG A 287 13.26 -5.79 -2.04
N VAL A 288 12.02 -5.84 -2.51
CA VAL A 288 10.99 -4.85 -2.16
C VAL A 288 9.86 -5.52 -1.40
N THR A 289 9.23 -4.77 -0.51
CA THR A 289 8.05 -5.21 0.24
C THR A 289 6.74 -4.92 -0.50
N LEU A 290 6.73 -4.00 -1.45
CA LEU A 290 5.54 -3.63 -2.25
C LEU A 290 5.03 -4.84 -3.04
N THR A 291 3.81 -5.29 -2.73
CA THR A 291 3.24 -6.56 -3.22
C THR A 291 1.74 -6.41 -3.52
N PRO A 292 1.36 -5.74 -4.64
CA PRO A 292 -0.04 -5.74 -5.06
C PRO A 292 -0.48 -7.17 -5.38
N SER A 293 -1.72 -7.53 -5.03
CA SER A 293 -2.23 -8.88 -5.21
C SER A 293 -3.47 -8.93 -6.09
N MET A 294 -3.55 -9.99 -6.91
CA MET A 294 -4.71 -10.29 -7.73
C MET A 294 -4.97 -11.79 -7.72
N ALA A 295 -6.18 -12.19 -7.33
CA ALA A 295 -6.61 -13.58 -7.38
C ALA A 295 -7.49 -13.80 -8.60
N LEU A 296 -7.29 -14.92 -9.29
CA LEU A 296 -8.13 -15.36 -10.40
C LEU A 296 -8.91 -16.62 -10.01
N LYS A 297 -10.16 -16.71 -10.46
CA LYS A 297 -10.98 -17.92 -10.38
C LYS A 297 -11.41 -18.31 -11.79
N ASN A 298 -11.05 -19.52 -12.22
CA ASN A 298 -11.31 -20.02 -13.58
C ASN A 298 -10.82 -19.05 -14.67
N GLY A 299 -9.62 -18.47 -14.48
CA GLY A 299 -9.00 -17.54 -15.42
C GLY A 299 -9.62 -16.14 -15.48
N LYS A 300 -10.62 -15.82 -14.63
CA LYS A 300 -11.23 -14.48 -14.52
C LYS A 300 -10.83 -13.79 -13.21
N PRO A 301 -10.77 -12.45 -13.16
CA PRO A 301 -10.55 -11.73 -11.92
C PRO A 301 -11.57 -12.13 -10.85
N TYR A 302 -11.06 -12.43 -9.67
CA TYR A 302 -11.84 -12.75 -8.48
C TYR A 302 -11.61 -11.68 -7.41
N LEU A 303 -10.35 -11.32 -7.14
CA LEU A 303 -10.00 -10.24 -6.21
C LEU A 303 -8.88 -9.38 -6.77
N SER A 304 -8.94 -8.08 -6.51
CA SER A 304 -7.82 -7.13 -6.61
C SER A 304 -7.66 -6.48 -5.25
N PHE A 305 -6.53 -6.70 -4.58
CA PHE A 305 -6.39 -6.37 -3.17
C PHE A 305 -4.94 -6.05 -2.81
N ALA A 306 -4.75 -5.15 -1.86
CA ALA A 306 -3.45 -4.69 -1.41
C ALA A 306 -3.54 -4.14 0.01
N VAL A 307 -2.38 -4.04 0.66
CA VAL A 307 -2.24 -3.53 2.02
C VAL A 307 -0.92 -2.79 2.12
N GLN A 308 -0.85 -1.79 2.99
CA GLN A 308 0.42 -1.16 3.36
C GLN A 308 1.00 -1.88 4.59
N GLY A 309 2.33 -1.90 4.79
CA GLY A 309 2.88 -2.45 6.04
C GLY A 309 4.24 -3.15 5.98
N GLY A 310 5.07 -2.87 4.97
CA GLY A 310 6.42 -3.44 4.89
C GLY A 310 6.40 -4.97 4.90
N ASP A 311 7.10 -5.58 5.84
CA ASP A 311 7.22 -7.04 6.01
C ASP A 311 5.94 -7.77 6.41
N THR A 312 4.90 -7.02 6.82
CA THR A 312 3.60 -7.61 7.18
C THR A 312 2.65 -7.76 5.99
N GLN A 313 2.97 -7.19 4.82
CA GLN A 313 2.01 -7.12 3.71
C GLN A 313 1.50 -8.49 3.26
N ASP A 314 2.38 -9.40 2.85
CA ASP A 314 1.94 -10.74 2.40
C ASP A 314 1.42 -11.62 3.55
N GLN A 315 1.81 -11.35 4.79
CA GLN A 315 1.22 -12.03 5.97
C GLN A 315 -0.25 -11.63 6.11
N ASN A 316 -0.55 -10.33 5.98
CA ASN A 316 -1.90 -9.78 6.09
C ASN A 316 -2.76 -10.18 4.88
N LEU A 317 -2.22 -10.08 3.66
CA LEU A 317 -2.94 -10.42 2.43
C LEU A 317 -3.27 -11.91 2.32
N LEU A 318 -2.42 -12.80 2.83
CA LEU A 318 -2.73 -14.22 2.90
C LEU A 318 -3.96 -14.47 3.79
N GLN A 319 -3.98 -13.90 4.98
CA GLN A 319 -5.10 -14.04 5.92
C GLN A 319 -6.37 -13.39 5.37
N PHE A 320 -6.28 -12.20 4.77
CA PHE A 320 -7.39 -11.57 4.06
C PHE A 320 -7.98 -12.48 2.97
N PHE A 321 -7.12 -13.07 2.15
CA PHE A 321 -7.55 -13.96 1.08
C PHE A 321 -8.27 -15.18 1.65
N LEU A 322 -7.71 -15.84 2.67
CA LEU A 322 -8.33 -16.99 3.36
C LEU A 322 -9.66 -16.62 4.02
N ASN A 323 -9.76 -15.44 4.63
CA ASN A 323 -11.01 -14.93 5.19
C ASN A 323 -12.14 -14.91 4.16
N MET A 324 -11.84 -14.54 2.92
CA MET A 324 -12.82 -14.56 1.85
C MET A 324 -13.08 -15.96 1.29
N VAL A 325 -12.04 -16.72 0.95
CA VAL A 325 -12.20 -17.97 0.18
C VAL A 325 -12.54 -19.19 1.03
N GLU A 326 -12.10 -19.21 2.28
CA GLU A 326 -12.29 -20.33 3.20
C GLU A 326 -13.38 -20.01 4.23
N PHE A 327 -13.36 -18.80 4.79
CA PHE A 327 -14.25 -18.44 5.90
C PHE A 327 -15.50 -17.66 5.46
N GLY A 328 -15.70 -17.45 4.16
CA GLY A 328 -16.91 -16.85 3.59
C GLY A 328 -17.15 -15.40 3.97
N MET A 329 -16.12 -14.67 4.40
CA MET A 329 -16.23 -13.25 4.74
C MET A 329 -16.45 -12.39 3.50
N THR A 330 -17.22 -11.32 3.66
CA THR A 330 -17.28 -10.24 2.65
C THR A 330 -15.93 -9.50 2.56
N PRO A 331 -15.64 -8.75 1.48
CA PRO A 331 -14.43 -7.94 1.39
C PRO A 331 -14.23 -6.99 2.57
N GLN A 332 -15.30 -6.39 3.07
CA GLN A 332 -15.24 -5.45 4.19
C GLN A 332 -14.96 -6.16 5.52
N GLN A 333 -15.61 -7.30 5.78
CA GLN A 333 -15.32 -8.12 6.95
C GLN A 333 -13.87 -8.61 6.94
N ALA A 334 -13.41 -9.12 5.80
CA ALA A 334 -12.03 -9.58 5.67
C ALA A 334 -11.01 -8.43 5.83
N SER A 335 -11.33 -7.22 5.37
CA SER A 335 -10.45 -6.04 5.49
C SER A 335 -10.34 -5.51 6.92
N GLU A 336 -11.34 -5.74 7.77
CA GLU A 336 -11.37 -5.33 9.17
C GLU A 336 -11.08 -6.48 10.14
N ALA A 337 -10.91 -7.71 9.64
CA ALA A 337 -10.59 -8.87 10.45
C ALA A 337 -9.21 -8.69 11.10
N ALA A 338 -9.08 -9.16 12.34
CA ALA A 338 -7.80 -9.18 13.04
C ALA A 338 -6.80 -10.08 12.31
N ASN A 339 -5.55 -9.62 12.21
CA ASN A 339 -4.44 -10.39 11.67
C ASN A 339 -3.49 -10.87 12.77
N ILE A 340 -2.72 -11.90 12.44
CA ILE A 340 -1.55 -12.35 13.18
C ILE A 340 -0.32 -12.04 12.33
N ASN A 341 0.70 -11.43 12.94
CA ASN A 341 1.98 -11.17 12.27
C ASN A 341 3.14 -11.78 13.05
N SER A 342 4.10 -12.37 12.34
CA SER A 342 5.35 -12.85 12.93
C SER A 342 6.51 -11.92 12.60
N ASN A 343 7.36 -11.69 13.61
CA ASN A 343 8.63 -10.98 13.46
C ASN A 343 9.84 -11.95 13.37
N GLN A 344 9.60 -13.20 13.01
CA GLN A 344 10.63 -14.24 12.82
C GLN A 344 11.31 -14.13 11.44
N LEU A 345 11.69 -12.91 11.05
CA LEU A 345 12.28 -12.60 9.75
C LEU A 345 13.29 -11.46 9.88
N TRP A 346 14.18 -11.35 8.90
CA TRP A 346 15.05 -10.18 8.77
C TRP A 346 14.24 -8.99 8.27
N LEU A 347 14.20 -7.90 9.03
CA LEU A 347 13.44 -6.71 8.67
C LEU A 347 13.95 -6.10 7.35
N SER A 348 13.03 -5.73 6.47
CA SER A 348 13.32 -5.05 5.19
C SER A 348 13.61 -3.57 5.35
N LEU A 349 13.07 -2.96 6.40
CA LEU A 349 13.01 -1.52 6.61
C LEU A 349 13.24 -1.22 8.10
N GLY A 350 13.80 -0.05 8.38
CA GLY A 350 14.10 0.40 9.74
C GLY A 350 15.34 -0.27 10.33
N GLY A 351 15.89 0.36 11.36
CA GLY A 351 17.09 -0.13 12.04
C GLY A 351 18.36 0.21 11.27
N THR A 352 19.41 0.53 12.02
CA THR A 352 20.73 0.89 11.49
C THR A 352 21.78 -0.16 11.82
N LYS A 353 21.46 -1.08 12.73
CA LYS A 353 22.31 -2.14 13.25
C LYS A 353 21.74 -3.51 12.97
N THR A 354 22.62 -4.50 12.91
CA THR A 354 22.26 -5.91 12.69
C THR A 354 21.26 -6.40 13.74
N ASP A 355 21.45 -6.00 15.00
CA ASP A 355 20.56 -6.35 16.10
C ASP A 355 19.15 -5.75 15.98
N ASP A 356 19.00 -4.61 15.31
CA ASP A 356 17.68 -4.01 15.07
C ASP A 356 16.85 -4.85 14.09
N ARG A 357 17.54 -5.48 13.13
CA ARG A 357 16.92 -6.15 11.97
C ARG A 357 16.83 -7.66 12.08
N LYS A 358 17.53 -8.27 13.05
CA LYS A 358 17.56 -9.74 13.20
C LYS A 358 16.16 -10.33 13.50
N PRO A 359 15.90 -11.56 13.05
CA PRO A 359 14.67 -12.28 13.41
C PRO A 359 14.46 -12.34 14.92
N ARG A 360 13.20 -12.14 15.33
CA ARG A 360 12.76 -12.27 16.73
C ARG A 360 12.06 -13.61 16.90
N SER A 361 12.81 -14.66 17.24
CA SER A 361 12.30 -16.03 17.41
C SER A 361 11.05 -16.08 18.28
N GLY A 362 10.02 -16.79 17.80
CA GLY A 362 8.73 -16.94 18.49
C GLY A 362 7.89 -15.66 18.61
N SER A 363 8.33 -14.50 18.11
CA SER A 363 7.57 -13.25 18.24
C SER A 363 6.35 -13.21 17.33
N LEU A 364 5.18 -13.03 17.94
CA LEU A 364 3.90 -12.80 17.27
C LEU A 364 3.26 -11.50 17.76
N LEU A 365 2.67 -10.74 16.84
CA LEU A 365 1.74 -9.65 17.10
C LEU A 365 0.32 -10.16 16.89
N LEU A 366 -0.53 -10.03 17.91
CA LEU A 366 -1.95 -10.36 17.91
C LEU A 366 -2.80 -9.13 18.22
N ASP A 367 -4.08 -9.20 17.87
CA ASP A 367 -5.03 -8.15 18.21
C ASP A 367 -5.30 -8.16 19.71
N LYS A 368 -5.42 -6.99 20.32
CA LYS A 368 -5.68 -6.89 21.77
C LYS A 368 -6.97 -7.59 22.22
N ASN A 369 -7.93 -7.80 21.31
CA ASN A 369 -9.19 -8.48 21.58
C ASN A 369 -9.12 -10.00 21.31
N THR A 370 -7.94 -10.54 20.97
CA THR A 370 -7.75 -11.97 20.80
C THR A 370 -8.16 -12.70 22.10
N ALA A 371 -8.93 -13.78 21.97
CA ALA A 371 -9.44 -14.51 23.12
C ALA A 371 -8.30 -14.98 24.04
N PRO A 372 -8.40 -14.78 25.37
CA PRO A 372 -7.34 -15.17 26.31
C PRO A 372 -6.93 -16.64 26.20
N ALA A 373 -7.88 -17.54 25.93
CA ALA A 373 -7.59 -18.97 25.73
C ALA A 373 -6.65 -19.23 24.54
N ILE A 374 -6.79 -18.47 23.44
CA ILE A 374 -5.90 -18.57 22.26
C ILE A 374 -4.51 -18.07 22.62
N ILE A 375 -4.42 -16.92 23.32
CA ILE A 375 -3.14 -16.34 23.76
C ILE A 375 -2.39 -17.34 24.65
N GLU A 376 -3.06 -17.94 25.63
CA GLU A 376 -2.44 -18.91 26.53
C GLU A 376 -2.04 -20.20 25.82
N GLN A 377 -2.80 -20.66 24.82
CA GLN A 377 -2.42 -21.80 23.99
C GLN A 377 -1.16 -21.49 23.18
N LEU A 378 -1.06 -20.31 22.55
CA LEU A 378 0.13 -19.91 21.79
C LEU A 378 1.36 -19.78 22.69
N LYS A 379 1.22 -19.24 23.91
CA LYS A 379 2.31 -19.20 24.90
C LYS A 379 2.77 -20.61 25.29
N LYS A 380 1.85 -21.56 25.49
CA LYS A 380 2.19 -22.97 25.76
C LYS A 380 2.94 -23.63 24.59
N MET A 381 2.73 -23.15 23.36
CA MET A 381 3.48 -23.59 22.18
C MET A 381 4.86 -22.92 22.06
N GLY A 382 5.21 -21.99 22.95
CA GLY A 382 6.51 -21.32 22.99
C GLY A 382 6.56 -19.96 22.29
N TYR A 383 5.43 -19.40 21.87
CA TYR A 383 5.39 -18.07 21.24
C TYR A 383 5.42 -16.94 22.27
N SER A 384 6.16 -15.88 21.93
CA SER A 384 6.16 -14.61 22.64
C SER A 384 5.14 -13.66 22.00
N ILE A 385 4.12 -13.29 22.77
CA ILE A 385 2.98 -12.54 22.26
C ILE A 385 3.11 -11.05 22.58
N GLN A 386 2.97 -10.22 21.55
CA GLN A 386 2.71 -8.79 21.62
C GLN A 386 1.24 -8.54 21.26
N LEU A 387 0.58 -7.66 21.99
CA LEU A 387 -0.79 -7.25 21.70
C LEU A 387 -0.77 -5.84 21.13
N GLY A 388 -1.55 -5.61 20.07
CA GLY A 388 -1.70 -4.30 19.45
C GLY A 388 -3.16 -3.94 19.20
N ASP A 389 -3.44 -2.64 19.18
CA ASP A 389 -4.72 -2.09 18.70
C ASP A 389 -4.89 -2.26 17.18
N ARG A 390 -3.78 -2.37 16.47
CA ARG A 390 -3.71 -2.58 15.03
C ARG A 390 -2.76 -3.72 14.74
N THR A 391 -3.26 -4.70 14.01
CA THR A 391 -2.49 -5.87 13.58
C THR A 391 -2.19 -5.87 12.09
N SER A 392 -2.82 -5.01 11.31
CA SER A 392 -2.53 -4.82 9.90
C SER A 392 -2.47 -3.33 9.59
N GLY A 393 -1.68 -2.97 8.57
CA GLY A 393 -1.91 -1.72 7.86
C GLY A 393 -3.25 -1.78 7.11
N PRO A 394 -3.66 -0.68 6.47
CA PRO A 394 -4.98 -0.65 5.90
C PRO A 394 -5.09 -1.49 4.64
N ILE A 395 -6.03 -2.44 4.64
CA ILE A 395 -6.33 -3.33 3.52
C ILE A 395 -7.40 -2.68 2.65
N ASN A 396 -7.18 -2.69 1.34
CA ASN A 396 -8.15 -2.27 0.33
C ASN A 396 -8.37 -3.41 -0.67
N ALA A 397 -9.62 -3.69 -1.02
CA ALA A 397 -9.96 -4.82 -1.88
C ALA A 397 -11.21 -4.57 -2.73
N ILE A 398 -11.16 -5.05 -3.97
CA ILE A 398 -12.29 -5.14 -4.90
C ILE A 398 -12.51 -6.62 -5.22
N TYR A 399 -13.70 -7.11 -4.87
CA TYR A 399 -14.21 -8.43 -5.24
C TYR A 399 -15.07 -8.32 -6.50
N PHE A 400 -14.79 -9.20 -7.46
CA PHE A 400 -15.49 -9.27 -8.74
C PHE A 400 -16.54 -10.38 -8.69
N ASP A 401 -17.79 -10.00 -8.43
CA ASP A 401 -18.92 -10.91 -8.36
C ASP A 401 -19.35 -11.33 -9.77
N GLN A 402 -18.82 -12.47 -10.21
CA GLN A 402 -19.10 -13.03 -11.54
C GLN A 402 -20.56 -13.52 -11.67
N GLN A 403 -21.21 -13.89 -10.57
CA GLN A 403 -22.58 -14.41 -10.59
C GLN A 403 -23.58 -13.27 -10.84
N HIS A 404 -23.45 -12.17 -10.10
CA HIS A 404 -24.38 -11.04 -10.19
C HIS A 404 -23.89 -9.94 -11.13
N ARG A 405 -22.67 -10.07 -11.66
CA ARG A 405 -22.01 -9.06 -12.51
C ARG A 405 -21.90 -7.71 -11.81
N THR A 406 -21.48 -7.74 -10.55
CA THR A 406 -21.26 -6.56 -9.70
C THR A 406 -19.85 -6.57 -9.12
N LEU A 407 -19.51 -5.47 -8.47
CA LEU A 407 -18.26 -5.24 -7.77
C LEU A 407 -18.58 -5.00 -6.30
N TRP A 408 -17.78 -5.57 -5.41
CA TRP A 408 -17.90 -5.33 -3.98
C TRP A 408 -16.58 -4.78 -3.46
N GLY A 409 -16.64 -3.71 -2.66
CA GLY A 409 -15.47 -3.03 -2.12
C GLY A 409 -15.32 -3.25 -0.64
N GLY A 410 -14.08 -3.45 -0.21
CA GLY A 410 -13.66 -3.46 1.19
C GLY A 410 -12.54 -2.46 1.40
N SER A 411 -12.60 -1.69 2.48
CA SER A 411 -11.55 -0.77 2.88
C SER A 411 -11.48 -0.74 4.40
N SER A 412 -10.34 -1.11 4.97
CA SER A 412 -10.21 -1.28 6.42
C SER A 412 -10.59 -0.02 7.19
N ASN A 413 -10.94 -0.18 8.47
CA ASN A 413 -11.24 0.93 9.38
C ASN A 413 -9.98 1.59 9.98
N ASN A 414 -8.79 1.22 9.51
CA ASN A 414 -7.54 1.86 9.91
C ASN A 414 -7.23 3.03 8.97
N GLY A 415 -6.99 4.22 9.52
CA GLY A 415 -6.65 5.39 8.72
C GLY A 415 -7.85 5.97 7.97
N GLU A 416 -7.56 6.66 6.89
CA GLU A 416 -8.53 7.42 6.08
C GLU A 416 -8.97 6.67 4.83
N ASP A 417 -8.64 5.38 4.74
CA ASP A 417 -8.92 4.54 3.59
C ASP A 417 -10.41 4.56 3.23
N TYR A 418 -10.68 4.71 1.94
CA TYR A 418 -12.02 4.94 1.43
C TYR A 418 -12.18 4.41 0.01
N GLY A 419 -13.43 4.17 -0.37
CA GLY A 419 -13.76 3.75 -1.72
C GLY A 419 -15.07 4.33 -2.22
N ILE A 420 -15.19 4.41 -3.53
CA ILE A 420 -16.35 4.88 -4.26
C ILE A 420 -16.66 3.87 -5.36
N GLY A 421 -17.94 3.56 -5.57
CA GLY A 421 -18.40 2.70 -6.65
C GLY A 421 -19.69 3.22 -7.28
N TRP A 422 -19.95 2.80 -8.52
CA TRP A 422 -21.14 3.12 -9.29
C TRP A 422 -21.69 1.88 -9.97
#